data_AF-A0A6A3BCW7-F1
#
_entry.id   AF-A0A6A3BCW7-F1
#
_cell.length_a   1.000
_cell.length_b   1.000
_cell.length_c   1.000
_cell.angle_alpha   90.00
_cell.angle_beta   90.00
_cell.angle_gamma   90.00
#
_symmetry.space_group_name_H-M   'P 1'
#
loop_
_entity.id
_entity.type
_entity.pdbx_description
1 polymer ?
#
loop_
_entity_poly.entity_id
_entity_poly.type
_entity_poly.pdbx_seq_one_letter_code
_entity_poly.pdbx_strand_id
1 'polypeptide(L)'
;MQNFPFYDKPMRIQYAKTKSDCIAKNDGSFVPREKKKKQEEKAERKQRAEEAQQSAIPNGTGSQSNGGPKAPFHHGNVNAQEQAAPNNILFIQNLPHETTSMMLQLLFEQYPGFKEVRMIEAKPGIAFVEYEDEDQSSTAMQNLQGFKIAPQYPMAITFAKK
;
A
#
# COMPACT_ATOMS: atom_id res chain seq x y z
N MET A 1 -7.64 -23.19 19.83
CA MET A 1 -8.10 -22.62 18.55
C MET A 1 -7.11 -22.82 17.39
N GLN A 2 -6.04 -23.62 17.54
CA GLN A 2 -5.15 -23.91 16.40
C GLN A 2 -5.86 -24.83 15.40
N ASN A 3 -5.68 -24.58 14.10
CA ASN A 3 -6.22 -25.35 12.98
C ASN A 3 -7.76 -25.30 12.84
N PHE A 4 -8.43 -24.33 13.47
CA PHE A 4 -9.85 -24.11 13.23
C PHE A 4 -10.07 -23.61 11.79
N PRO A 5 -10.97 -24.21 10.99
CA PRO A 5 -11.25 -23.75 9.63
C PRO A 5 -11.79 -22.32 9.63
N PHE A 6 -11.11 -21.42 8.93
CA PHE A 6 -11.56 -20.05 8.70
C PHE A 6 -11.46 -19.77 7.21
N TYR A 7 -12.63 -19.62 6.55
CA TYR A 7 -12.74 -19.56 5.10
C TYR A 7 -11.99 -20.71 4.39
N ASP A 8 -12.30 -21.94 4.81
CA ASP A 8 -11.76 -23.18 4.25
C ASP A 8 -10.22 -23.32 4.33
N LYS A 9 -9.57 -22.49 5.13
CA LYS A 9 -8.14 -22.55 5.44
C LYS A 9 -7.93 -22.77 6.94
N PRO A 10 -7.00 -23.64 7.35
CA PRO A 10 -6.73 -23.86 8.76
C PRO A 10 -6.13 -22.61 9.39
N MET A 11 -6.81 -22.07 10.41
CA MET A 11 -6.34 -20.91 11.16
C MET A 11 -5.06 -21.25 11.94
N ARG A 12 -3.98 -20.52 11.68
CA ARG A 12 -2.72 -20.62 12.43
C ARG A 12 -2.53 -19.38 13.29
N ILE A 13 -2.69 -19.53 14.60
CA ILE A 13 -2.50 -18.45 15.56
C ILE A 13 -1.04 -18.48 16.04
N GLN A 14 -0.35 -17.34 15.98
CA GLN A 14 0.96 -17.13 16.60
C GLN A 14 0.81 -16.11 17.71
N TYR A 15 1.34 -16.41 18.89
CA TYR A 15 1.37 -15.45 19.99
C TYR A 15 2.41 -14.36 19.75
N ALA A 16 2.08 -13.15 20.14
CA ALA A 16 3.03 -12.04 20.14
C ALA A 16 4.17 -12.36 21.12
N LYS A 17 5.40 -12.04 20.70
CA LYS A 17 6.61 -12.23 21.53
C LYS A 17 6.76 -11.15 22.61
N THR A 18 5.94 -10.11 22.56
CA THR A 18 5.97 -8.95 23.44
C THR A 18 4.56 -8.58 23.86
N LYS A 19 4.42 -7.99 25.05
CA LYS A 19 3.15 -7.44 25.54
C LYS A 19 2.69 -6.30 24.63
N SER A 20 1.37 -6.11 24.53
CA SER A 20 0.78 -4.94 23.89
C SER A 20 0.94 -3.71 24.78
N ASP A 21 0.90 -2.53 24.16
CA ASP A 21 1.07 -1.25 24.86
C ASP A 21 0.04 -1.03 25.97
N CYS A 22 -1.19 -1.51 25.81
CA CYS A 22 -2.21 -1.41 26.85
C CYS A 22 -1.85 -2.22 28.11
N ILE A 23 -1.34 -3.44 27.94
CA ILE A 23 -0.87 -4.29 29.04
C ILE A 23 0.40 -3.69 29.66
N ALA A 24 1.34 -3.22 28.84
CA ALA A 24 2.56 -2.58 29.33
C ALA A 24 2.29 -1.31 30.16
N LYS A 25 1.28 -0.53 29.77
CA LYS A 25 0.85 0.66 30.54
C LYS A 25 0.21 0.27 31.87
N ASN A 26 -0.63 -0.76 31.87
CA ASN A 26 -1.28 -1.25 33.08
C ASN A 26 -0.28 -1.88 34.07
N ASP A 27 0.71 -2.61 33.56
CA ASP A 27 1.76 -3.24 34.37
C ASP A 27 2.90 -2.27 34.75
N GLY A 28 2.81 -1.00 34.36
CA GLY A 28 3.83 0.02 34.66
C GLY A 28 5.16 -0.16 33.93
N SER A 29 5.28 -1.14 33.03
CA SER A 29 6.50 -1.43 32.26
C SER A 29 6.56 -0.71 30.91
N PHE A 30 5.68 0.28 30.67
CA PHE A 30 5.61 1.00 29.41
C PHE A 30 6.77 2.00 29.29
N VAL A 31 7.64 1.78 28.31
CA VAL A 31 8.67 2.74 27.91
C VAL A 31 8.18 3.50 26.68
N PRO A 32 7.87 4.80 26.78
CA PRO A 32 7.52 5.60 25.61
C PRO A 32 8.69 5.61 24.63
N ARG A 33 8.50 5.04 23.43
CA ARG A 33 9.51 5.12 22.37
C ARG A 33 9.57 6.57 21.88
N GLU A 34 10.71 7.23 22.09
CA GLU A 34 10.94 8.58 21.57
C GLU A 34 10.85 8.57 20.03
N LYS A 35 10.10 9.51 19.46
CA LYS A 35 9.83 9.61 18.01
C LYS A 35 11.04 10.07 17.16
N LYS A 36 12.28 9.82 17.59
CA LYS A 36 13.48 10.14 16.81
C LYS A 36 14.41 8.93 16.70
N LYS A 37 14.28 8.24 15.56
CA LYS A 37 15.22 7.33 14.85
C LYS A 37 14.51 6.10 14.28
N LYS A 38 13.56 6.31 13.35
CA LYS A 38 12.95 5.22 12.55
C LYS A 38 13.91 4.62 11.50
N GLN A 39 15.16 5.08 11.42
CA GLN A 39 16.16 4.58 10.47
C GLN A 39 17.25 3.69 11.10
N GLU A 40 17.67 3.88 12.36
CA GLU A 40 18.74 3.07 12.97
C GLU A 40 18.25 1.72 13.53
N GLU A 41 17.08 1.63 14.17
CA GLU A 41 16.56 0.36 14.74
C GLU A 41 16.28 -0.71 13.65
N LYS A 42 16.06 -0.29 12.39
CA LYS A 42 15.83 -1.19 11.26
C LYS A 42 17.12 -1.82 10.73
N ALA A 43 18.28 -1.19 10.93
CA ALA A 43 19.58 -1.71 10.51
C ALA A 43 20.10 -2.77 11.51
N GLU A 44 19.94 -2.53 12.80
CA GLU A 44 20.42 -3.44 13.85
C GLU A 44 19.61 -4.76 13.91
N ARG A 45 18.29 -4.69 13.67
CA ARG A 45 17.45 -5.89 13.54
C ARG A 45 17.79 -6.76 12.32
N LYS A 46 18.45 -6.21 11.31
CA LYS A 46 18.83 -6.95 10.10
C LYS A 46 20.12 -7.74 10.32
N GLN A 47 21.11 -7.17 11.02
CA GLN A 47 22.36 -7.86 11.35
C GLN A 47 22.15 -9.02 12.33
N ARG A 48 21.30 -8.85 13.35
CA ARG A 48 21.04 -9.91 14.34
C ARG A 48 20.21 -11.09 13.81
N ALA A 49 19.58 -10.93 12.64
CA ALA A 49 18.85 -12.00 11.96
C ALA A 49 19.75 -12.84 11.03
N GLU A 50 20.90 -12.32 10.60
CA GLU A 50 21.89 -13.03 9.77
C GLU A 50 22.78 -13.97 10.60
N GLU A 51 23.22 -13.57 11.80
CA GLU A 51 24.09 -14.42 12.65
C GLU A 51 23.36 -15.64 13.25
N ALA A 52 22.03 -15.60 13.37
CA ALA A 52 21.23 -16.70 13.91
C ALA A 52 20.93 -17.82 12.88
N GLN A 53 21.38 -17.68 11.62
CA GLN A 53 21.14 -18.66 10.55
C GLN A 53 22.32 -19.61 10.30
N GLN A 54 23.44 -19.51 11.03
CA GLN A 54 24.66 -20.26 10.74
C GLN A 54 24.91 -21.51 11.61
N SER A 55 23.94 -21.96 12.40
CA SER A 55 24.10 -23.17 13.23
C SER A 55 22.82 -24.00 13.37
N ALA A 56 22.44 -24.72 12.30
CA ALA A 56 21.73 -26.00 12.41
C ALA A 56 21.61 -26.73 11.05
N ILE A 57 22.43 -27.77 10.85
CA ILE A 57 22.15 -28.92 9.96
C ILE A 57 21.89 -30.11 10.91
N PRO A 58 20.81 -30.92 10.72
CA PRO A 58 20.94 -32.16 9.94
C PRO A 58 19.75 -32.56 9.06
N ASN A 59 20.13 -32.98 7.84
CA ASN A 59 19.67 -34.09 6.99
C ASN A 59 18.22 -34.62 7.01
N GLY A 60 17.66 -34.70 5.80
CA GLY A 60 16.58 -35.62 5.39
C GLY A 60 16.29 -35.54 3.88
N THR A 61 16.93 -36.42 3.12
CA THR A 61 16.90 -36.60 1.65
C THR A 61 15.53 -37.01 1.07
N GLY A 62 15.20 -36.53 -0.16
CA GLY A 62 14.10 -37.08 -0.96
C GLY A 62 13.74 -36.34 -2.27
N SER A 63 14.53 -36.59 -3.33
CA SER A 63 14.21 -36.67 -4.79
C SER A 63 13.29 -35.66 -5.52
N GLN A 64 13.84 -35.11 -6.63
CA GLN A 64 13.32 -34.95 -8.02
C GLN A 64 11.79 -34.74 -8.24
N SER A 65 11.26 -33.86 -9.10
CA SER A 65 11.69 -33.31 -10.39
C SER A 65 10.68 -32.24 -10.89
N ASN A 66 11.19 -31.27 -11.67
CA ASN A 66 10.57 -30.52 -12.78
C ASN A 66 9.08 -30.11 -12.77
N GLY A 67 8.86 -28.80 -12.93
CA GLY A 67 7.73 -28.28 -13.72
C GLY A 67 7.10 -26.99 -13.20
N GLY A 68 7.69 -25.83 -13.51
CA GLY A 68 6.92 -24.57 -13.52
C GLY A 68 5.82 -24.60 -14.60
N PRO A 69 4.79 -23.73 -14.53
CA PRO A 69 5.05 -22.34 -14.90
C PRO A 69 4.34 -21.28 -14.03
N LYS A 70 5.12 -20.24 -13.68
CA LYS A 70 4.77 -18.82 -13.64
C LYS A 70 3.49 -18.40 -12.87
N ALA A 71 3.68 -18.04 -11.60
CA ALA A 71 3.13 -16.77 -11.10
C ALA A 71 3.79 -15.61 -11.90
N PRO A 72 3.15 -14.43 -12.11
CA PRO A 72 2.82 -13.56 -11.00
C PRO A 72 1.63 -12.63 -11.25
N PHE A 73 0.56 -12.75 -10.44
CA PHE A 73 -0.25 -11.57 -10.10
C PHE A 73 -0.36 -11.49 -8.59
N HIS A 74 0.79 -11.21 -7.96
CA HIS A 74 0.80 -10.40 -6.76
C HIS A 74 0.16 -9.08 -7.15
N HIS A 75 -1.13 -8.90 -6.84
CA HIS A 75 -1.65 -7.55 -6.64
C HIS A 75 -0.88 -7.00 -5.45
N GLY A 76 0.20 -6.31 -5.82
CA GLY A 76 1.10 -5.64 -4.93
C GLY A 76 0.27 -4.80 -3.99
N ASN A 77 0.55 -4.98 -2.71
CA ASN A 77 0.26 -4.02 -1.67
C ASN A 77 1.04 -2.75 -2.03
N VAL A 78 0.52 -1.98 -2.99
CA VAL A 78 1.01 -0.65 -3.33
C VAL A 78 0.53 0.25 -2.23
N ASN A 79 1.44 0.52 -1.30
CA ASN A 79 1.39 1.58 -0.30
C ASN A 79 0.01 1.83 0.31
N ALA A 80 -0.16 1.41 1.56
CA ALA A 80 -1.00 2.14 2.52
C ALA A 80 -0.45 3.57 2.65
N GLN A 81 -0.67 4.37 1.62
CA GLN A 81 -0.35 5.77 1.52
C GLN A 81 -1.46 6.42 2.33
N GLU A 82 -1.13 6.66 3.61
CA GLU A 82 -1.78 7.57 4.55
C GLU A 82 -3.03 8.21 3.91
N GLN A 83 -4.18 7.54 4.02
CA GLN A 83 -5.42 7.98 3.40
C GLN A 83 -5.68 9.38 3.95
N ALA A 84 -5.40 10.39 3.12
CA ALA A 84 -5.68 11.77 3.48
C ALA A 84 -7.19 11.86 3.76
N ALA A 85 -7.56 12.74 4.70
CA ALA A 85 -8.96 12.99 4.99
C ALA A 85 -9.71 13.31 3.68
N PRO A 86 -11.00 12.94 3.57
CA PRO A 86 -11.81 13.27 2.41
C PRO A 86 -11.65 14.74 1.98
N ASN A 87 -11.55 14.92 0.67
CA ASN A 87 -11.29 16.20 0.03
C ASN A 87 -11.97 16.20 -1.35
N ASN A 88 -12.49 17.34 -1.78
CA ASN A 88 -13.04 17.52 -3.12
C ASN A 88 -11.94 17.56 -4.21
N ILE A 89 -10.66 17.67 -3.81
CA ILE A 89 -9.52 17.60 -4.72
C ILE A 89 -8.85 16.23 -4.63
N LEU A 90 -8.66 15.59 -5.79
CA LEU A 90 -7.93 14.34 -5.97
C LEU A 90 -6.52 14.62 -6.48
N PHE A 91 -5.56 13.88 -5.94
CA PHE A 91 -4.18 13.82 -6.40
C PHE A 91 -3.95 12.53 -7.19
N ILE A 92 -3.57 12.66 -8.45
CA ILE A 92 -3.33 11.57 -9.39
C ILE A 92 -1.83 11.41 -9.59
N GLN A 93 -1.36 10.16 -9.57
CA GLN A 93 0.02 9.77 -9.76
C GLN A 93 0.13 8.60 -10.76
N ASN A 94 1.36 8.34 -11.19
CA ASN A 94 1.72 7.26 -12.11
C ASN A 94 1.09 7.42 -13.50
N LEU A 95 1.01 8.66 -13.99
CA LEU A 95 0.55 8.95 -15.34
C LEU A 95 1.72 8.87 -16.35
N PRO A 96 1.49 8.34 -17.57
CA PRO A 96 2.45 8.44 -18.68
C PRO A 96 2.80 9.91 -19.00
N HIS A 97 4.01 10.16 -19.51
CA HIS A 97 4.43 11.51 -19.93
C HIS A 97 3.62 12.08 -21.10
N GLU A 98 3.07 11.20 -21.94
CA GLU A 98 2.20 11.55 -23.06
C GLU A 98 0.76 11.88 -22.62
N THR A 99 0.42 11.69 -21.34
CA THR A 99 -0.91 12.01 -20.81
C THR A 99 -1.13 13.52 -20.89
N THR A 100 -2.23 13.93 -21.51
CA THR A 100 -2.62 15.34 -21.61
C THR A 100 -3.79 15.65 -20.67
N SER A 101 -3.98 16.95 -20.38
CA SER A 101 -5.11 17.43 -19.58
C SER A 101 -6.46 16.99 -20.20
N MET A 102 -6.58 17.08 -21.52
CA MET A 102 -7.79 16.68 -22.26
C MET A 102 -8.15 15.20 -22.03
N MET A 103 -7.16 14.30 -22.04
CA MET A 103 -7.41 12.87 -21.79
C MET A 103 -7.94 12.63 -20.38
N LEU A 104 -7.39 13.33 -19.39
CA LEU A 104 -7.88 13.25 -18.01
C LEU A 104 -9.27 13.89 -17.89
N GLN A 105 -9.50 15.03 -18.51
CA GLN A 105 -10.81 15.68 -18.52
C GLN A 105 -11.89 14.74 -19.03
N LEU A 106 -11.70 14.12 -20.21
CA LEU A 106 -12.67 13.17 -20.77
C LEU A 106 -12.97 11.99 -19.82
N LEU A 107 -11.95 11.52 -19.08
CA LEU A 107 -12.09 10.39 -18.15
C LEU A 107 -12.84 10.79 -16.87
N PHE A 108 -12.56 11.98 -16.32
CA PHE A 108 -13.10 12.44 -15.03
C PHE A 108 -14.45 13.16 -15.17
N GLU A 109 -14.74 13.78 -16.32
CA GLU A 109 -16.02 14.44 -16.60
C GLU A 109 -17.21 13.45 -16.67
N GLN A 110 -16.94 12.14 -16.80
CA GLN A 110 -17.96 11.10 -16.71
C GLN A 110 -18.63 11.02 -15.31
N TYR A 111 -17.97 11.58 -14.29
CA TYR A 111 -18.48 11.60 -12.93
C TYR A 111 -19.06 12.98 -12.61
N PRO A 112 -20.25 13.06 -11.97
CA PRO A 112 -20.89 14.34 -11.65
C PRO A 112 -20.01 15.27 -10.82
N GLY A 113 -20.16 16.58 -11.05
CA GLY A 113 -19.50 17.64 -10.28
C GLY A 113 -18.03 17.86 -10.60
N PHE A 114 -17.53 17.34 -11.73
CA PHE A 114 -16.20 17.68 -12.24
C PHE A 114 -16.05 19.20 -12.44
N LYS A 115 -14.95 19.78 -11.97
CA LYS A 115 -14.62 21.20 -12.13
C LYS A 115 -13.42 21.42 -13.04
N GLU A 116 -12.24 21.00 -12.61
CA GLU A 116 -11.00 21.26 -13.34
C GLU A 116 -9.97 20.14 -13.20
N VAL A 117 -9.07 20.06 -14.19
CA VAL A 117 -7.83 19.28 -14.14
C VAL A 117 -6.65 20.22 -14.19
N ARG A 118 -5.76 20.12 -13.22
CA ARG A 118 -4.47 20.83 -13.19
C ARG A 118 -3.32 19.85 -13.25
N MET A 119 -2.60 19.86 -14.37
CA MET A 119 -1.33 19.14 -14.50
C MET A 119 -0.16 19.95 -13.94
N ILE A 120 0.89 19.29 -13.47
CA ILE A 120 2.11 19.97 -13.00
C ILE A 120 3.22 19.82 -14.06
N GLU A 121 3.53 20.90 -14.77
CA GLU A 121 4.58 20.89 -15.82
C GLU A 121 5.97 20.59 -15.24
N ALA A 122 6.25 21.06 -14.02
CA ALA A 122 7.52 20.81 -13.33
C ALA A 122 7.73 19.32 -12.97
N LYS A 123 6.66 18.52 -12.93
CA LYS A 123 6.73 17.10 -12.61
C LYS A 123 5.70 16.33 -13.46
N PRO A 124 6.12 15.85 -14.64
CA PRO A 124 5.29 14.98 -15.46
C PRO A 124 4.85 13.74 -14.68
N GLY A 125 3.66 13.23 -14.99
CA GLY A 125 3.12 12.03 -14.37
C GLY A 125 2.26 12.25 -13.12
N ILE A 126 2.02 13.51 -12.74
CA ILE A 126 1.09 13.88 -11.67
C ILE A 126 0.08 14.95 -12.12
N ALA A 127 -1.11 14.89 -11.54
CA ALA A 127 -2.17 15.85 -11.79
C ALA A 127 -3.07 16.02 -10.55
N PHE A 128 -3.80 17.13 -10.51
CA PHE A 128 -4.89 17.36 -9.57
C PHE A 128 -6.20 17.43 -10.33
N VAL A 129 -7.24 16.85 -9.75
CA VAL A 129 -8.61 16.94 -10.27
C VAL A 129 -9.50 17.49 -9.17
N GLU A 130 -10.23 18.56 -9.46
CA GLU A 130 -11.17 19.16 -8.53
C GLU A 130 -12.61 18.76 -8.88
N TYR A 131 -13.35 18.39 -7.84
CA TYR A 131 -14.80 18.21 -7.86
C TYR A 131 -15.50 19.29 -7.03
N GLU A 132 -16.81 19.38 -7.20
CA GLU A 132 -17.67 20.23 -6.38
C GLU A 132 -17.65 19.79 -4.92
N ASP A 133 -17.88 18.50 -4.66
CA ASP A 133 -17.97 17.95 -3.31
C ASP A 133 -17.07 16.71 -3.08
N GLU A 134 -16.85 16.38 -1.80
CA GLU A 134 -16.02 15.23 -1.39
C GLU A 134 -16.67 13.86 -1.68
N ASP A 135 -18.00 13.78 -1.71
CA ASP A 135 -18.72 12.55 -2.05
C ASP A 135 -18.53 12.18 -3.54
N GLN A 136 -18.53 13.20 -4.40
CA GLN A 136 -18.32 13.05 -5.83
C GLN A 136 -16.86 12.67 -6.14
N SER A 137 -15.89 13.36 -5.51
CA SER A 137 -14.47 13.01 -5.64
C SER A 137 -14.19 11.59 -5.13
N SER A 138 -14.84 11.18 -4.03
CA SER A 138 -14.74 9.81 -3.50
C SER A 138 -15.25 8.78 -4.49
N THR A 139 -16.37 9.06 -5.16
CA THR A 139 -16.96 8.19 -6.18
C THR A 139 -16.02 8.05 -7.38
N ALA A 140 -15.49 9.16 -7.90
CA ALA A 140 -14.54 9.13 -9.01
C ALA A 140 -13.25 8.37 -8.64
N MET A 141 -12.71 8.61 -7.44
CA MET A 141 -11.53 7.91 -6.93
C MET A 141 -11.74 6.40 -6.89
N GLN A 142 -12.85 5.92 -6.32
CA GLN A 142 -13.12 4.48 -6.19
C GLN A 142 -13.23 3.79 -7.54
N ASN A 143 -13.86 4.43 -8.53
CA ASN A 143 -14.08 3.83 -9.84
C ASN A 143 -12.85 3.90 -10.75
N LEU A 144 -12.01 4.93 -10.61
CA LEU A 144 -10.82 5.13 -11.45
C LEU A 144 -9.52 4.65 -10.79
N GLN A 145 -9.55 4.15 -9.55
CA GLN A 145 -8.36 3.66 -8.88
C GLN A 145 -7.74 2.50 -9.65
N GLY A 146 -6.46 2.65 -10.02
CA GLY A 146 -5.73 1.64 -10.78
C GLY A 146 -6.12 1.58 -12.27
N PHE A 147 -6.96 2.50 -12.76
CA PHE A 147 -7.30 2.59 -14.18
C PHE A 147 -6.03 2.78 -15.02
N LYS A 148 -5.92 2.01 -16.10
CA LYS A 148 -4.71 2.00 -16.93
C LYS A 148 -4.91 2.92 -18.13
N ILE A 149 -4.36 4.14 -18.06
CA ILE A 149 -4.32 5.04 -19.23
C ILE A 149 -3.48 4.43 -20.35
N ALA A 150 -2.38 3.77 -19.97
CA ALA A 150 -1.58 2.92 -20.84
C ALA A 150 -1.36 1.55 -20.16
N PRO A 151 -1.09 0.45 -20.92
CA PRO A 151 -1.04 -0.92 -20.37
C PRO A 151 -0.14 -1.11 -19.15
N GLN A 152 0.93 -0.31 -19.03
CA GLN A 152 1.93 -0.38 -17.97
C GLN A 152 1.75 0.68 -16.85
N TYR A 153 0.78 1.58 -16.98
CA TYR A 153 0.62 2.73 -16.10
C TYR A 153 -0.78 2.74 -15.44
N PRO A 154 -1.00 1.90 -14.41
CA PRO A 154 -2.19 2.01 -13.57
C PRO A 154 -2.10 3.28 -12.73
N MET A 155 -3.02 4.21 -12.93
CA MET A 155 -3.03 5.47 -12.17
C MET A 155 -3.33 5.22 -10.69
N ALA A 156 -2.66 5.97 -9.82
CA ALA A 156 -2.90 5.95 -8.40
C ALA A 156 -3.58 7.26 -7.98
N ILE A 157 -4.73 7.15 -7.34
CA ILE A 157 -5.55 8.27 -6.89
C ILE A 157 -5.56 8.29 -5.36
N THR A 158 -5.39 9.48 -4.80
CA THR A 158 -5.50 9.75 -3.35
C THR A 158 -6.15 11.10 -3.15
N PHE A 159 -6.80 11.36 -2.01
CA PHE A 159 -7.21 12.72 -1.69
C PHE A 159 -6.00 13.66 -1.59
N ALA A 160 -6.14 14.87 -2.12
CA ALA A 160 -5.13 15.90 -1.95
C ALA A 160 -5.03 16.30 -0.48
N LYS A 161 -3.82 16.60 -0.03
CA LYS A 161 -3.60 17.14 1.32
C LYS A 161 -4.10 18.59 1.34
N LYS A 162 -4.83 18.95 2.39
CA LYS A 162 -5.19 20.35 2.69
C LYS A 162 -3.95 21.13 3.12
#